data_AF-A0A949UEP6-F1
#
_entry.id   AF-A0A949UEP6-F1
#
_cell.length_a   1.000
_cell.length_b   1.000
_cell.length_c   1.000
_cell.angle_alpha   90.00
_cell.angle_beta   90.00
_cell.angle_gamma   90.00
#
_symmetry.space_group_name_H-M   'P 1'
#
loop_
_entity.id
_entity.type
_entity.pdbx_description
1 polymer ?
#
loop_
_entity_poly.entity_id
_entity_poly.type
_entity_poly.pdbx_seq_one_letter_code
_entity_poly.pdbx_strand_id
1 'polypeptide(L)'
;MFSLVDSLGGMAVGASFIYGAGAIYLRARGVEGMGFGDVKLIAMIGAFVGIRLTILTIFAASLAGSVFGLWTLSSVWLKRTQRRIQRHHETVPQARQRAWRSAAIALRFFPIPFGVFLGGMAMLALFFGNGLLRWYWRWL
;
A
#
# COMPACT_ATOMS: atom_id res chain seq x y z
N MET A 1 40.74 -2.55 -5.59
CA MET A 1 40.51 -2.77 -4.14
C MET A 1 39.77 -1.56 -3.58
N PHE A 2 38.45 -1.48 -3.77
CA PHE A 2 37.60 -0.43 -3.18
C PHE A 2 37.15 -0.94 -1.81
N SER A 3 38.09 -0.84 -0.87
CA SER A 3 38.20 -1.69 0.31
C SER A 3 37.65 -0.98 1.53
N LEU A 4 36.54 -1.47 2.09
CA LEU A 4 36.02 -1.18 3.44
C LEU A 4 35.61 0.27 3.75
N VAL A 5 36.40 1.28 3.42
CA VAL A 5 36.16 2.69 3.71
C VAL A 5 34.98 3.24 2.90
N ASP A 6 34.88 2.88 1.62
CA ASP A 6 33.72 3.24 0.77
C ASP A 6 32.43 2.53 1.24
N SER A 7 32.55 1.28 1.72
CA SER A 7 31.40 0.54 2.27
C SER A 7 30.96 1.07 3.64
N LEU A 8 31.90 1.46 4.50
CA LEU A 8 31.61 2.08 5.80
C LEU A 8 31.07 3.50 5.64
N GLY A 9 31.60 4.28 4.68
CA GLY A 9 31.08 5.60 4.32
C GLY A 9 29.67 5.53 3.75
N GLY A 10 29.40 4.57 2.86
CA GLY A 10 28.05 4.29 2.35
C GLY A 10 27.07 3.87 3.46
N MET A 11 27.53 3.08 4.43
CA MET A 11 26.72 2.66 5.58
C MET A 11 26.38 3.83 6.51
N ALA A 12 27.37 4.68 6.83
CA ALA A 12 27.16 5.85 7.69
C ALA A 12 26.25 6.88 7.04
N VAL A 13 26.44 7.19 5.75
CA VAL A 13 25.59 8.13 5.01
C VAL A 13 24.19 7.57 4.79
N GLY A 14 24.07 6.27 4.48
CA GLY A 14 22.79 5.59 4.36
C GLY A 14 21.98 5.57 5.66
N ALA A 15 22.62 5.23 6.79
CA ALA A 15 21.99 5.22 8.11
C ALA A 15 21.56 6.62 8.56
N SER A 16 22.39 7.63 8.34
CA SER A 16 22.12 9.03 8.71
C SER A 16 20.97 9.63 7.91
N PHE A 17 20.91 9.34 6.61
CA PHE A 17 19.84 9.82 5.72
C PHE A 17 18.49 9.23 6.10
N ILE A 18 18.48 7.95 6.47
CA ILE A 18 17.28 7.21 6.87
C ILE A 18 16.74 7.69 8.23
N TYR A 19 17.62 7.84 9.22
CA TYR A 19 17.22 8.32 10.54
C TYR A 19 16.73 9.77 10.50
N GLY A 20 17.38 10.62 9.69
CA GLY A 20 16.98 12.00 9.47
C GLY A 20 15.62 12.13 8.77
N ALA A 21 15.39 11.37 7.69
CA ALA A 21 14.12 11.42 6.97
C ALA A 21 12.94 10.94 7.82
N GLY A 22 13.14 9.89 8.64
CA GLY A 22 12.14 9.41 9.60
C GLY A 22 11.79 10.46 10.67
N ALA A 23 12.81 11.14 11.21
CA ALA A 23 12.61 12.21 12.20
C ALA A 23 11.91 13.45 11.61
N ILE A 24 12.25 13.83 10.37
CA ILE A 24 11.62 14.97 9.67
C ILE A 24 10.17 14.66 9.33
N TYR A 25 9.86 13.45 8.86
CA TYR A 25 8.49 13.05 8.54
C TYR A 25 7.58 13.07 9.79
N LEU A 26 8.09 12.56 10.92
CA LEU A 26 7.38 12.58 12.20
C LEU A 26 7.07 14.01 12.67
N ARG A 27 7.97 14.95 12.39
CA ARG A 27 7.89 16.35 12.82
C ARG A 27 7.10 17.24 11.85
N ALA A 28 7.05 16.90 10.57
CA ALA A 28 6.48 17.74 9.51
C ALA A 28 4.98 17.51 9.26
N ARG A 29 4.48 16.27 9.37
CA ARG A 29 3.15 15.95 8.81
C ARG A 29 1.98 15.99 9.77
N GLY A 30 2.17 15.88 11.08
CA GLY A 30 1.21 16.25 12.15
C GLY A 30 -0.28 15.87 12.01
N VAL A 31 -0.67 14.97 11.09
CA VAL A 31 -2.06 14.74 10.68
C VAL A 31 -2.28 13.23 10.48
N GLU A 32 -3.31 12.68 11.14
CA GLU A 32 -3.75 11.28 11.05
C GLU A 32 -4.60 11.04 9.79
N GLY A 33 -3.95 10.99 8.63
CA GLY A 33 -4.61 10.56 7.38
C GLY A 33 -4.67 9.04 7.18
N MET A 34 -3.95 8.28 8.00
CA MET A 34 -3.74 6.83 7.92
C MET A 34 -3.63 6.30 9.36
N GLY A 35 -4.03 5.04 9.62
CA GLY A 35 -3.95 4.47 10.97
C GLY A 35 -2.54 4.61 11.55
N PHE A 36 -2.42 5.04 12.80
CA PHE A 36 -1.12 5.32 13.44
C PHE A 36 -0.13 4.14 13.36
N GLY A 37 -0.64 2.91 13.27
CA GLY A 37 0.17 1.70 13.01
C GLY A 37 0.85 1.67 11.64
N ASP A 38 0.16 2.10 10.58
CA ASP A 38 0.71 2.08 9.21
C ASP A 38 1.84 3.10 9.06
N VAL A 39 1.72 4.28 9.70
CA VAL A 39 2.78 5.29 9.74
C VAL A 39 4.04 4.74 10.42
N LYS A 40 3.87 4.02 11.54
CA LYS A 40 4.99 3.34 12.21
C LYS A 40 5.60 2.25 11.33
N LEU A 41 4.79 1.47 10.62
CA LEU A 41 5.29 0.46 9.69
C LEU A 41 6.09 1.10 8.54
N ILE A 42 5.62 2.19 7.94
CA ILE A 42 6.37 2.93 6.91
C ILE A 42 7.68 3.45 7.48
N ALA A 43 7.69 3.97 8.70
CA ALA A 43 8.92 4.44 9.35
C ALA A 43 9.91 3.29 9.60
N MET A 44 9.43 2.13 10.05
CA MET A 44 10.27 0.94 10.21
C MET A 44 10.79 0.42 8.87
N ILE A 45 9.94 0.30 7.85
CA ILE A 45 10.34 -0.09 6.49
C ILE A 45 11.37 0.91 5.93
N GLY A 46 11.18 2.20 6.18
CA GLY A 46 12.17 3.26 5.93
C GLY A 46 13.50 3.00 6.59
N ALA A 47 13.48 2.64 7.87
CA ALA A 47 14.66 2.31 8.67
C ALA A 47 15.43 1.11 8.12
N PHE A 48 14.73 0.04 7.72
CA PHE A 48 15.33 -1.23 7.33
C PHE A 48 15.67 -1.33 5.84
N VAL A 49 14.83 -0.77 4.97
CA VAL A 49 14.90 -0.93 3.50
C VAL A 49 15.44 0.32 2.81
N GLY A 50 15.34 1.49 3.44
CA GLY A 50 15.79 2.78 2.91
C GLY A 50 14.73 3.52 2.09
N ILE A 51 14.97 4.82 1.90
CA ILE A 51 13.97 5.78 1.36
C ILE A 51 13.46 5.41 -0.04
N ARG A 52 14.34 4.96 -0.95
CA ARG A 52 13.99 4.68 -2.35
C ARG A 52 13.04 3.49 -2.46
N LEU A 53 13.37 2.43 -1.73
CA LEU A 53 12.54 1.23 -1.67
C LEU A 53 11.26 1.46 -0.87
N THR A 54 11.29 2.35 0.12
CA THR A 54 10.09 2.73 0.89
C THR A 54 9.07 3.45 0.02
N ILE A 55 9.50 4.38 -0.83
CA ILE A 55 8.62 5.05 -1.80
C ILE A 55 8.01 4.02 -2.76
N LEU A 56 8.83 3.09 -3.28
CA LEU A 56 8.36 2.00 -4.14
C LEU A 56 7.34 1.11 -3.41
N THR A 57 7.59 0.82 -2.13
CA THR A 57 6.72 0.00 -1.28
C THR A 57 5.37 0.65 -1.06
N ILE A 58 5.33 1.94 -0.72
CA ILE A 58 4.08 2.69 -0.53
C ILE A 58 3.27 2.69 -1.82
N PHE A 59 3.93 2.91 -2.96
CA PHE A 59 3.27 2.90 -4.26
C PHE A 59 2.70 1.52 -4.60
N ALA A 60 3.50 0.47 -4.47
CA ALA A 60 3.08 -0.91 -4.72
C ALA A 60 1.95 -1.34 -3.78
N ALA A 61 2.01 -0.95 -2.51
CA ALA A 61 0.97 -1.24 -1.51
C ALA A 61 -0.35 -0.53 -1.84
N SER A 62 -0.30 0.73 -2.28
CA SER A 62 -1.49 1.46 -2.75
C SER A 62 -2.11 0.82 -4.00
N LEU A 63 -1.28 0.35 -4.93
CA LEU A 63 -1.76 -0.32 -6.13
C LEU A 63 -2.43 -1.66 -5.78
N ALA A 64 -1.79 -2.47 -4.95
CA ALA A 64 -2.33 -3.75 -4.49
C ALA A 64 -3.64 -3.57 -3.68
N GLY A 65 -3.68 -2.58 -2.78
CA GLY A 65 -4.87 -2.25 -2.00
C GLY A 65 -6.04 -1.80 -2.88
N SER A 66 -5.78 -1.01 -3.92
CA SER A 66 -6.81 -0.58 -4.88
C SER A 66 -7.38 -1.77 -5.68
N VAL A 67 -6.52 -2.65 -6.17
CA VAL A 67 -6.96 -3.89 -6.87
C VAL A 67 -7.83 -4.75 -5.97
N PHE A 68 -7.43 -4.94 -4.70
CA PHE A 68 -8.21 -5.70 -3.73
C PHE A 68 -9.54 -5.01 -3.38
N GLY A 69 -9.56 -3.69 -3.24
CA GLY A 69 -10.78 -2.90 -3.03
C GLY A 69 -11.78 -3.02 -4.18
N LEU A 70 -11.30 -2.94 -5.43
CA LEU A 70 -12.13 -3.14 -6.62
C LEU A 70 -12.62 -4.58 -6.75
N TRP A 71 -11.79 -5.56 -6.41
CA TRP A 71 -12.17 -6.98 -6.38
C TRP A 71 -13.29 -7.26 -5.38
N THR A 72 -13.18 -6.73 -4.16
CA THR A 72 -14.22 -6.90 -3.13
C THR A 72 -15.50 -6.17 -3.51
N LEU A 73 -15.43 -4.93 -4.04
CA LEU A 73 -16.59 -4.20 -4.55
C LEU A 73 -17.30 -4.99 -5.66
N SER A 74 -16.55 -5.43 -6.68
CA SER A 74 -17.10 -6.16 -7.83
C SER A 74 -17.70 -7.51 -7.43
N SER A 75 -17.04 -8.29 -6.57
CA SER A 75 -17.55 -9.57 -6.08
C SER A 75 -18.83 -9.42 -5.25
N VAL A 76 -18.92 -8.39 -4.40
CA VAL A 76 -20.14 -8.06 -3.65
C VAL A 76 -21.24 -7.61 -4.61
N TRP A 77 -20.93 -6.74 -5.57
CA TRP A 77 -21.90 -6.26 -6.54
C TRP A 77 -22.45 -7.40 -7.41
N LEU A 78 -21.60 -8.28 -7.95
CA LEU A 78 -21.99 -9.41 -8.79
C LEU A 78 -22.85 -10.43 -8.03
N LYS A 79 -22.37 -10.93 -6.88
CA LYS A 79 -23.09 -11.96 -6.10
C LYS A 79 -24.41 -11.44 -5.54
N ARG A 80 -24.48 -10.17 -5.13
CA ARG A 80 -25.67 -9.57 -4.52
C ARG A 80 -26.73 -9.17 -5.56
N THR A 81 -26.30 -8.85 -6.78
CA THR A 81 -27.21 -8.62 -7.92
C THR A 81 -27.84 -9.93 -8.40
N GLN A 82 -27.03 -10.98 -8.60
CA GLN A 82 -27.53 -12.29 -9.06
C GLN A 82 -28.50 -12.95 -8.06
N ARG A 83 -28.18 -12.92 -6.76
CA ARG A 83 -29.05 -13.52 -5.72
C ARG A 83 -30.41 -12.81 -5.60
N ARG A 84 -30.48 -11.50 -5.85
CA ARG A 84 -31.73 -10.73 -5.78
C ARG A 84 -32.63 -10.96 -7.00
N ILE A 85 -32.04 -11.05 -8.19
CA ILE A 85 -32.79 -11.33 -9.43
C ILE A 85 -33.50 -12.69 -9.33
N GLN A 86 -32.82 -13.72 -8.82
CA GLN A 86 -33.42 -15.06 -8.72
C GLN A 86 -34.46 -15.22 -7.61
N ARG A 87 -34.39 -14.44 -6.52
CA ARG A 87 -35.27 -14.63 -5.35
C ARG A 87 -36.46 -13.67 -5.28
N HIS A 88 -36.43 -12.52 -5.95
CA HIS A 88 -37.43 -11.47 -5.74
C HIS A 88 -38.18 -10.99 -6.99
N HIS A 89 -37.97 -11.56 -8.19
CA HIS A 89 -38.65 -11.13 -9.43
C HIS A 89 -38.68 -9.59 -9.62
N GLU A 90 -37.66 -8.89 -9.12
CA GLU A 90 -37.52 -7.44 -9.24
C GLU A 90 -36.92 -7.07 -10.61
N THR A 91 -37.32 -5.92 -11.16
CA THR A 91 -36.80 -5.37 -12.41
C THR A 91 -35.29 -5.06 -12.29
N VAL A 92 -34.49 -5.48 -13.27
CA VAL A 92 -33.01 -5.34 -13.35
C VAL A 92 -32.47 -3.96 -12.92
N PRO A 93 -33.05 -2.81 -13.31
CA PRO A 93 -32.53 -1.49 -12.90
C PRO A 93 -32.68 -1.21 -11.39
N GLN A 94 -33.76 -1.66 -10.75
CA GLN A 94 -33.99 -1.44 -9.31
C GLN A 94 -33.08 -2.33 -8.45
N ALA A 95 -32.85 -3.57 -8.88
CA ALA A 95 -31.94 -4.50 -8.21
C ALA A 95 -30.49 -3.96 -8.19
N ARG A 96 -30.04 -3.37 -9.30
CA ARG A 96 -28.69 -2.77 -9.42
C ARG A 96 -28.51 -1.56 -8.50
N GLN A 97 -29.49 -0.66 -8.44
CA GLN A 97 -29.40 0.55 -7.62
C GLN A 97 -29.37 0.23 -6.10
N ARG A 98 -30.15 -0.76 -5.66
CA ARG A 98 -30.14 -1.22 -4.25
C ARG A 98 -28.89 -2.02 -3.89
N ALA A 99 -28.35 -2.81 -4.83
CA ALA A 99 -27.09 -3.52 -4.66
C ALA A 99 -25.91 -2.54 -4.48
N TRP A 100 -25.88 -1.45 -5.25
CA TRP A 100 -24.89 -0.38 -5.11
C TRP A 100 -24.94 0.30 -3.74
N ARG A 101 -26.13 0.66 -3.26
CA ARG A 101 -26.29 1.24 -1.91
C ARG A 101 -25.76 0.29 -0.82
N SER A 102 -26.02 -1.01 -0.98
CA SER A 102 -25.55 -2.02 -0.03
C SER A 102 -24.04 -2.27 -0.09
N ALA A 103 -23.42 -2.16 -1.28
CA ALA A 103 -21.98 -2.26 -1.46
C ALA A 103 -21.25 -1.02 -0.90
N ALA A 104 -21.81 0.18 -1.12
CA ALA A 104 -21.29 1.43 -0.59
C ALA A 104 -21.30 1.47 0.96
N ILE A 105 -22.36 0.92 1.58
CA ILE A 105 -22.42 0.78 3.05
C ILE A 105 -21.36 -0.22 3.55
N ALA A 106 -21.20 -1.37 2.88
CA ALA A 106 -20.20 -2.37 3.29
C ALA A 106 -18.77 -1.81 3.28
N LEU A 107 -18.43 -0.99 2.27
CA LEU A 107 -17.13 -0.32 2.18
C LEU A 107 -16.88 0.71 3.28
N ARG A 108 -17.92 1.35 3.82
CA ARG A 108 -17.76 2.30 4.93
C ARG A 108 -17.43 1.64 6.26
N PHE A 109 -17.87 0.39 6.46
CA PHE A 109 -17.69 -0.33 7.73
C PHE A 109 -16.53 -1.33 7.71
N PHE A 110 -15.95 -1.63 6.55
CA PHE A 110 -14.75 -2.44 6.43
C PHE A 110 -13.52 -1.56 6.16
N PRO A 111 -12.87 -1.02 7.21
CA PRO A 111 -11.58 -0.39 7.05
C PRO A 111 -10.59 -1.43 6.53
N ILE A 112 -10.04 -1.19 5.35
CA ILE A 112 -9.03 -2.06 4.75
C ILE A 112 -7.72 -1.81 5.50
N PRO A 113 -7.14 -2.81 6.19
CA PRO A 113 -5.90 -2.61 6.93
C PRO A 113 -4.75 -2.42 5.93
N PHE A 114 -4.35 -1.16 5.71
CA PHE A 114 -3.34 -0.80 4.74
C PHE A 114 -1.98 -1.46 5.06
N GLY A 115 -1.68 -1.65 6.34
CA GLY A 115 -0.49 -2.33 6.83
C GLY A 115 -0.25 -3.74 6.27
N VAL A 116 -1.29 -4.49 5.90
CA VAL A 116 -1.13 -5.84 5.29
C VAL A 116 -0.51 -5.73 3.89
N PHE A 117 -0.99 -4.79 3.09
CA PHE A 117 -0.42 -4.50 1.77
C PHE A 117 0.97 -3.89 1.90
N LEU A 118 1.15 -2.99 2.87
CA LEU A 118 2.42 -2.34 3.12
C LEU A 118 3.51 -3.36 3.52
N GLY A 119 3.24 -4.25 4.47
CA GLY A 119 4.17 -5.28 4.92
C GLY A 119 4.49 -6.29 3.82
N GLY A 120 3.47 -6.76 3.08
CA GLY A 120 3.67 -7.69 1.97
C GLY A 120 4.52 -7.10 0.85
N MET A 121 4.25 -5.85 0.46
CA MET A 121 5.04 -5.16 -0.57
C MET A 121 6.43 -4.77 -0.07
N ALA A 122 6.62 -4.54 1.23
CA ALA A 122 7.94 -4.28 1.80
C ALA A 122 8.85 -5.52 1.72
N MET A 123 8.30 -6.71 2.00
CA MET A 123 9.02 -7.97 1.78
C MET A 123 9.39 -8.13 0.31
N LEU A 124 8.45 -7.92 -0.61
CA LEU A 124 8.76 -8.00 -2.05
C LEU A 124 9.82 -6.97 -2.48
N ALA A 125 9.75 -5.75 -1.96
CA ALA A 125 10.73 -4.71 -2.23
C ALA A 125 12.12 -5.08 -1.71
N LEU A 126 12.24 -5.75 -0.56
CA LEU A 126 13.52 -6.23 -0.06
C LEU A 126 14.22 -7.19 -1.03
N PHE A 127 13.48 -8.14 -1.61
CA PHE A 127 14.05 -9.14 -2.52
C PHE A 127 14.23 -8.61 -3.95
N PHE A 128 13.28 -7.83 -4.47
CA PHE A 128 13.23 -7.44 -5.89
C PHE A 128 13.47 -5.94 -6.13
N GLY A 129 13.39 -5.11 -5.11
CA GLY A 129 13.42 -3.65 -5.23
C GLY A 129 14.74 -3.11 -5.76
N ASN A 130 15.88 -3.70 -5.35
CA ASN A 130 17.20 -3.33 -5.89
C ASN A 130 17.38 -3.71 -7.37
N GLY A 131 16.70 -4.77 -7.84
CA GLY A 131 16.66 -5.11 -9.27
C GLY A 131 15.77 -4.14 -10.05
N LEU A 132 14.60 -3.81 -9.50
CA LEU A 132 13.63 -2.92 -10.12
C LEU A 132 14.14 -1.48 -10.24
N LEU A 133 14.77 -0.94 -9.18
CA LEU A 133 15.38 0.38 -9.17
C LEU A 133 16.50 0.51 -10.21
N ARG A 134 17.34 -0.51 -10.35
CA ARG A 134 18.39 -0.54 -11.37
C ARG A 134 17.82 -0.63 -12.78
N TRP A 135 16.76 -1.40 -12.99
CA TRP A 135 16.08 -1.47 -14.28
C TRP A 135 15.44 -0.12 -14.66
N TYR A 136 14.75 0.53 -13.71
CA TYR A 136 14.14 1.85 -13.89
C TYR A 136 15.19 2.91 -14.21
N TRP A 137 16.31 2.95 -13.47
CA TRP A 137 17.39 3.92 -13.69
C TRP A 137 18.27 3.61 -14.91
N ARG A 138 18.13 2.41 -15.50
CA ARG A 138 18.81 2.05 -16.76
C ARG A 138 18.01 2.47 -17.99
N TRP A 139 16.70 2.66 -17.83
CA TRP A 139 15.80 3.10 -18.89
C TRP A 139 15.60 4.62 -18.94
N LEU A 140 16.02 5.33 -17.88
CA LEU A 140 16.04 6.79 -17.78
C LEU A 140 17.45 7.30 -18.11
#